data_AF-A0A946IA79-F1
#
_entry.id   AF-A0A946IA79-F1
#
_cell.length_a   1.000
_cell.length_b   1.000
_cell.length_c   1.000
_cell.angle_alpha   90.00
_cell.angle_beta   90.00
_cell.angle_gamma   90.00
#
_symmetry.space_group_name_H-M   'P 1'
#
loop_
_entity.id
_entity.type
_entity.pdbx_description
1 polymer ?
#
loop_
_entity_poly.entity_id
_entity_poly.type
_entity_poly.pdbx_seq_one_letter_code
_entity_poly.pdbx_strand_id
1 'polypeptide(L)' 'DRTRSLLLSVNLPVAPPQGMTADDFLKHMSVDKKVVGGKIRLVLLHALGCAKLVEDYPEEVLLQVLNEFSTI' A
#
# COMPACT_ATOMS: atom_id res chain seq x y z
N ASP A 1 -1.11 -6.75 -13.69
CA ASP A 1 -1.06 -8.24 -13.73
C ASP A 1 0.31 -8.88 -13.60
N ARG A 2 1.33 -8.52 -14.39
CA ARG A 2 2.65 -9.20 -14.38
C ARG A 2 3.25 -9.42 -12.98
N THR A 3 3.26 -8.40 -12.13
CA THR A 3 3.75 -8.50 -10.74
C THR A 3 2.91 -9.48 -9.91
N ARG A 4 1.58 -9.41 -10.04
CA ARG A 4 0.65 -10.29 -9.33
C ARG A 4 0.85 -11.75 -9.74
N SER A 5 0.97 -12.01 -11.04
CA SER A 5 1.22 -13.37 -11.57
C SER A 5 2.55 -13.94 -11.06
N LEU A 6 3.59 -13.11 -10.97
CA LEU A 6 4.88 -13.54 -10.42
C LEU A 6 4.76 -13.92 -8.95
N LEU A 7 4.11 -13.09 -8.13
CA LEU A 7 3.89 -13.38 -6.71
C LEU A 7 3.08 -14.66 -6.52
N LEU A 8 2.02 -14.86 -7.30
CA LEU A 8 1.22 -16.08 -7.27
C LEU A 8 2.03 -17.32 -7.70
N SER A 9 2.91 -17.20 -8.70
CA SER A 9 3.75 -18.34 -9.15
C SER A 9 4.74 -18.82 -8.10
N VAL A 10 5.09 -17.96 -7.13
CA VAL A 10 5.94 -18.31 -5.98
C VAL A 10 5.15 -18.53 -4.70
N ASN A 11 3.82 -18.72 -4.81
CA ASN A 11 2.88 -18.95 -3.70
C ASN A 11 2.88 -17.83 -2.64
N LEU A 12 3.15 -16.59 -3.04
CA LEU A 12 3.03 -15.45 -2.14
C LEU A 12 1.59 -14.91 -2.13
N PRO A 13 1.06 -14.52 -0.96
CA PRO A 13 -0.26 -13.92 -0.86
C PRO A 13 -0.25 -12.55 -1.55
N VAL A 14 -1.30 -12.31 -2.36
CA VAL A 14 -1.51 -11.04 -3.09
C VAL A 14 -2.73 -10.26 -2.58
N ALA A 15 -3.37 -10.77 -1.52
CA ALA A 15 -4.49 -10.14 -0.84
C ALA A 15 -4.08 -9.84 0.61
N PRO A 16 -4.63 -8.78 1.22
CA PRO A 16 -4.40 -8.49 2.63
C PRO A 16 -5.02 -9.58 3.53
N PRO A 17 -4.64 -9.62 4.83
CA PRO A 17 -5.24 -10.53 5.80
C PRO A 17 -6.74 -10.24 5.99
N GLN A 18 -7.55 -11.29 6.07
CA GLN A 18 -8.98 -11.16 6.35
C GLN A 18 -9.22 -10.44 7.69
N GLY A 19 -10.12 -9.45 7.66
CA GLY A 19 -10.51 -8.67 8.85
C GLY A 19 -9.63 -7.44 9.13
N MET A 20 -8.64 -7.15 8.29
CA MET A 20 -7.85 -5.92 8.42
C MET A 20 -8.54 -4.76 7.70
N THR A 21 -8.87 -3.69 8.43
CA THR A 21 -9.57 -2.52 7.88
C THR A 21 -8.60 -1.46 7.36
N ALA A 22 -9.07 -0.53 6.52
CA ALA A 22 -8.27 0.61 6.06
C ALA A 22 -7.71 1.44 7.24
N ASP A 23 -8.47 1.59 8.32
CA ASP A 23 -8.01 2.27 9.55
C ASP A 23 -6.87 1.51 10.24
N ASP A 24 -6.91 0.18 10.26
CA ASP A 24 -5.82 -0.63 10.80
C ASP A 24 -4.54 -0.45 9.97
N PHE A 25 -4.66 -0.43 8.64
CA PHE A 25 -3.54 -0.14 7.74
C PHE A 25 -2.94 1.24 8.04
N LEU A 26 -3.78 2.28 8.09
CA LEU A 26 -3.32 3.64 8.37
C LEU A 26 -2.65 3.74 9.74
N LYS A 27 -3.23 3.13 10.77
CA LYS A 27 -2.67 3.12 12.12
C LYS A 27 -1.28 2.48 12.13
N HIS A 28 -1.08 1.37 11.44
CA HIS A 28 0.23 0.72 11.35
C HIS A 28 1.23 1.52 10.50
N MET A 29 0.79 2.09 9.38
CA MET A 29 1.64 2.92 8.50
C MET A 29 2.07 4.22 9.19
N SER A 30 1.23 4.79 10.08
CA SER A 30 1.50 6.01 10.84
C SER A 30 2.60 5.84 11.89
N VAL A 31 2.87 4.61 12.34
CA VAL A 31 3.90 4.30 13.34
C VAL A 31 5.28 4.11 12.70
N ASP A 32 5.37 4.01 11.36
CA ASP A 32 6.64 3.85 10.67
C ASP A 32 7.47 5.15 10.74
N LYS A 33 8.75 5.03 11.13
CA LYS A 33 9.69 6.11 11.45
C LYS A 33 10.17 6.91 10.20
N LYS A 34 9.32 7.03 9.18
CA LYS A 34 9.49 7.91 8.01
C LYS A 34 8.54 9.10 8.02
N VAL A 35 7.73 9.29 9.05
CA VAL A 35 6.91 10.50 9.22
C VAL A 35 7.80 11.69 9.60
N VAL A 36 8.22 12.49 8.62
CA VAL A 36 8.71 13.86 8.86
C VAL A 36 7.54 14.76 8.50
N GLY A 37 6.84 15.31 9.51
CA GLY A 37 5.75 16.26 9.30
C GLY A 37 4.34 15.68 9.13
N GLY A 38 4.08 14.44 9.57
CA GLY A 38 2.72 13.88 9.63
C GLY A 38 2.22 13.16 8.36
N LYS A 39 3.01 13.15 7.28
CA LYS A 39 2.66 12.45 6.02
C LYS A 39 3.40 11.12 5.88
N ILE A 40 2.65 10.07 5.53
CA ILE A 40 3.21 8.75 5.18
C ILE A 40 3.94 8.89 3.84
N ARG A 41 5.12 8.29 3.71
CA ARG A 41 5.85 8.26 2.44
C ARG A 41 5.63 6.92 1.77
N LEU A 42 5.17 6.95 0.53
CA LEU A 42 4.91 5.75 -0.25
C LEU A 42 6.03 5.54 -1.27
N VAL A 43 6.46 4.29 -1.44
CA VAL A 43 7.29 3.90 -2.58
C VAL A 43 6.34 3.36 -3.65
N LEU A 44 6.11 4.13 -4.70
CA LEU A 44 5.20 3.76 -5.78
C LEU A 44 6.00 3.34 -7.01
N LEU A 45 5.56 2.25 -7.64
CA LEU A 45 6.17 1.73 -8.86
C LEU A 45 5.57 2.45 -10.07
N HIS A 46 6.36 3.26 -10.76
CA HIS A 46 5.95 3.93 -12.01
C HIS A 46 6.08 2.98 -13.21
N ALA A 47 7.14 2.18 -13.23
CA ALA A 47 7.35 1.10 -14.19
C ALA A 47 8.21 0.01 -13.55
N LEU A 48 8.25 -1.20 -14.12
CA LEU A 48 9.16 -2.25 -13.65
C LEU A 48 10.61 -1.73 -13.70
N GLY A 49 11.31 -1.76 -12.56
CA GLY A 49 12.65 -1.20 -12.41
C GLY A 49 12.70 0.31 -12.09
N CYS A 50 11.55 1.00 -12.10
CA CYS A 50 11.44 2.43 -11.80
C CYS A 50 10.43 2.67 -10.67
N ALA A 51 10.93 2.83 -9.44
CA ALA A 51 10.15 3.26 -8.29
C ALA A 51 10.45 4.72 -7.94
N LYS A 52 9.44 5.43 -7.41
CA LYS A 52 9.57 6.80 -6.91
C LYS A 52 9.08 6.87 -5.48
N LEU A 53 9.73 7.71 -4.68
CA LEU A 53 9.23 8.09 -3.36
C LEU A 53 8.21 9.20 -3.55
N VAL A 54 7.00 9.00 -3.03
CA VAL A 54 5.89 9.93 -3.13
C VAL A 54 5.42 10.28 -1.73
N GLU A 55 5.45 11.57 -1.42
CA GLU A 55 5.03 12.13 -0.13
C GLU A 55 3.83 13.09 -0.29
N ASP A 56 3.51 13.46 -1.53
CA ASP A 56 2.40 14.36 -1.87
C ASP A 56 1.36 13.60 -2.69
N TYR A 57 0.35 13.09 -1.98
CA TYR A 57 -0.79 12.42 -2.57
C TYR A 57 -2.05 12.74 -1.74
N PRO A 58 -3.25 12.72 -2.35
CA PRO A 58 -4.49 12.92 -1.62
C PRO A 58 -4.75 11.73 -0.70
N GLU A 59 -5.03 12.00 0.58
CA GLU A 59 -5.33 10.97 1.57
C GLU A 59 -6.58 10.15 1.19
N GLU A 60 -7.56 10.80 0.56
CA GLU A 60 -8.78 10.18 0.03
C GLU A 60 -8.47 9.06 -0.96
N VAL A 61 -7.48 9.24 -1.82
CA VAL A 61 -7.08 8.22 -2.82
C VAL A 61 -6.44 7.02 -2.14
N LEU A 62 -5.61 7.26 -1.11
CA LEU A 62 -5.04 6.18 -0.31
C LEU A 62 -6.14 5.38 0.40
N LEU A 63 -7.08 6.07 1.04
CA LEU A 63 -8.22 5.44 1.70
C LEU A 63 -9.09 4.62 0.75
N GLN A 64 -9.38 5.13 -0.45
CA GLN A 64 -10.12 4.40 -1.47
C GLN A 64 -9.43 3.09 -1.85
N VAL A 65 -8.13 3.13 -2.12
CA VAL A 65 -7.34 1.93 -2.44
C VAL A 65 -7.36 0.94 -1.27
N LEU A 66 -7.12 1.40 -0.05
CA LEU A 66 -7.12 0.52 1.12
C LEU A 66 -8.49 -0.15 1.34
N ASN A 67 -9.59 0.59 1.15
CA ASN A 67 -10.95 0.05 1.27
C ASN A 67 -11.29 -0.98 0.17
N GLU A 68 -10.79 -0.77 -1.05
CA GLU A 68 -10.95 -1.73 -2.15
C GLU A 68 -10.32 -3.08 -1.80
N PHE A 69 -9.15 -3.06 -1.14
CA PHE A 69 -8.43 -4.28 -0.77
C PHE A 69 -8.89 -4.89 0.57
N SER A 70 -9.42 -4.11 1.52
CA SER A 70 -9.87 -4.62 2.82
C SER A 70 -11.18 -5.41 2.77
N THR A 71 -11.96 -5.28 1.68
CA THR A 71 -13.29 -5.89 1.54
C THR A 71 -13.22 -7.31 0.93
N ILE A 72 -12.03 -7.78 0.54
CA ILE A 72 -11.81 -9.05 -0.18
C ILE A 72 -11.35 -10.15 0.78
#